data_AF-A0A8T4TCH8-F1
#
_entry.id   AF-A0A8T4TCH8-F1
#
_cell.length_a   1.000
_cell.length_b   1.000
_cell.length_c   1.000
_cell.angle_alpha   90.00
_cell.angle_beta   90.00
_cell.angle_gamma   90.00
#
_symmetry.space_group_name_H-M   'P 1'
#
loop_
_entity.id
_entity.type
_entity.pdbx_description
1 polymer ?
#
loop_
_entity_poly.entity_id
_entity_poly.type
_entity_poly.pdbx_seq_one_letter_code
_entity_poly.pdbx_strand_id
1 'polypeptide(L)'
;MKVLTTASDILIENNEIYDFNREGIDVFGSNVKITNNYIHSGKKVFTGNKESHCFLAKGGSENVLFNNNKCEDVDSDWGGAVILGGVSGTKYTLKDKNGSYYPQGRNISVINNTFNHIRGGAASFIECIGCAFNYNTVNDALWGYKFVSGPNFDTEDATVIDNYIKILGNGYIALIEEPSEIREFDYNTYFVSRARYLLRGKSEYEESAEQSRQVVSSFVRNISQDELDSKGYEKNSTYL
;
A
#
# COMPACT_ATOMS: atom_id res chain seq x y z
N MET A 1 9.66 -23.57 2.16
CA MET A 1 10.92 -23.16 1.53
C MET A 1 11.54 -22.10 2.44
N LYS A 2 12.75 -22.33 2.99
CA LYS A 2 13.42 -21.34 3.84
C LYS A 2 14.13 -20.36 2.91
N VAL A 3 13.82 -19.06 2.99
CA VAL A 3 14.54 -18.04 2.21
C VAL A 3 15.97 -18.03 2.74
N LEU A 4 16.94 -18.39 1.91
CA LEU A 4 18.36 -18.46 2.29
C LEU A 4 19.12 -17.15 1.99
N THR A 5 18.60 -16.33 1.07
CA THR A 5 19.19 -15.03 0.68
C THR A 5 18.09 -14.08 0.22
N THR A 6 18.16 -12.83 0.68
CA THR A 6 17.28 -11.74 0.23
C THR A 6 17.99 -10.85 -0.77
N ALA A 7 17.24 -10.26 -1.68
CA ALA A 7 17.80 -9.30 -2.62
C ALA A 7 18.24 -8.04 -1.86
N SER A 8 19.44 -7.55 -2.12
CA SER A 8 19.89 -6.27 -1.58
C SER A 8 20.74 -5.49 -2.57
N ASP A 9 20.74 -4.17 -2.39
CA ASP A 9 21.45 -3.20 -3.24
C ASP A 9 21.06 -3.32 -4.72
N ILE A 10 19.75 -3.35 -4.96
CA ILE A 10 19.17 -3.50 -6.29
C ILE A 10 18.75 -2.14 -6.86
N LEU A 11 19.09 -1.91 -8.12
CA LEU A 11 18.59 -0.79 -8.93
C LEU A 11 17.84 -1.35 -10.15
N ILE A 12 16.58 -0.97 -10.30
CA ILE A 12 15.77 -1.23 -11.50
C ILE A 12 15.40 0.14 -12.06
N GLU A 13 16.00 0.51 -13.20
CA GLU A 13 15.78 1.83 -13.79
C GLU A 13 15.61 1.82 -15.30
N ASN A 14 14.79 2.76 -15.79
CA ASN A 14 14.57 3.01 -17.22
C ASN A 14 14.08 1.79 -18.01
N ASN A 15 13.23 0.96 -17.39
CA ASN A 15 12.62 -0.20 -18.03
C ASN A 15 11.17 0.06 -18.42
N GLU A 16 10.71 -0.69 -19.42
CA GLU A 16 9.29 -0.92 -19.67
C GLU A 16 8.94 -2.34 -19.20
N ILE A 17 7.97 -2.45 -18.29
CA ILE A 17 7.49 -3.72 -17.75
C ILE A 17 6.01 -3.82 -18.11
N TYR A 18 5.66 -4.82 -18.89
CA TYR A 18 4.32 -4.91 -19.46
C TYR A 18 3.69 -6.30 -19.37
N ASP A 19 2.35 -6.33 -19.48
CA ASP A 19 1.53 -7.55 -19.54
C ASP A 19 1.67 -8.52 -18.37
N PHE A 20 1.97 -8.00 -17.18
CA PHE A 20 1.99 -8.79 -15.96
C PHE A 20 0.60 -9.35 -15.61
N ASN A 21 0.62 -10.47 -14.87
CA ASN A 21 -0.60 -11.16 -14.44
C ASN A 21 -0.99 -10.86 -12.99
N ARG A 22 -0.05 -10.41 -12.15
CA ARG A 22 -0.29 -10.17 -10.73
C ARG A 22 0.54 -9.03 -10.15
N GLU A 23 1.86 -9.03 -10.28
CA GLU A 23 2.69 -7.89 -9.87
C GLU A 23 3.58 -7.45 -11.02
N GLY A 24 3.66 -6.14 -11.25
CA GLY A 24 4.68 -5.55 -12.11
C GLY A 24 6.06 -5.73 -11.49
N ILE A 25 6.21 -5.31 -10.23
CA ILE A 25 7.39 -5.58 -9.40
C ILE A 25 6.95 -6.02 -7.99
N ASP A 26 7.44 -7.18 -7.56
CA ASP A 26 7.28 -7.74 -6.22
C ASP A 26 8.64 -7.76 -5.51
N VAL A 27 8.78 -6.92 -4.49
CA VAL A 27 10.00 -6.75 -3.72
C VAL A 27 9.93 -7.56 -2.43
N PHE A 28 10.96 -8.38 -2.24
CA PHE A 28 11.25 -9.05 -0.98
C PHE A 28 12.77 -8.96 -0.70
N GLY A 29 13.16 -7.95 0.05
CA GLY A 29 14.57 -7.63 0.29
C GLY A 29 14.80 -6.21 0.82
N SER A 30 16.06 -5.80 0.86
CA SER A 30 16.45 -4.53 1.50
C SER A 30 17.29 -3.64 0.58
N ASN A 31 17.16 -2.32 0.67
CA ASN A 31 17.92 -1.36 -0.16
C ASN A 31 17.63 -1.55 -1.67
N VAL A 32 16.37 -1.43 -2.05
CA VAL A 32 15.92 -1.58 -3.44
C VAL A 32 15.44 -0.25 -3.97
N LYS A 33 15.95 0.17 -5.13
CA LYS A 33 15.53 1.40 -5.83
C LYS A 33 14.93 1.05 -7.17
N ILE A 34 13.71 1.51 -7.41
CA ILE A 34 12.95 1.30 -8.63
C ILE A 34 12.57 2.68 -9.16
N THR A 35 13.22 3.12 -10.24
CA THR A 35 13.09 4.50 -10.70
C THR A 35 12.96 4.67 -12.21
N ASN A 36 12.19 5.65 -12.66
CA ASN A 36 12.03 5.97 -14.08
C ASN A 36 11.54 4.80 -14.93
N ASN A 37 10.79 3.85 -14.35
CA ASN A 37 10.22 2.74 -15.11
C ASN A 37 8.80 3.07 -15.58
N TYR A 38 8.41 2.47 -16.70
CA TYR A 38 7.04 2.48 -17.20
C TYR A 38 6.44 1.08 -17.04
N ILE A 39 5.41 0.98 -16.21
CA ILE A 39 4.78 -0.29 -15.84
C ILE A 39 3.33 -0.23 -16.28
N HIS A 40 2.93 -1.14 -17.16
CA HIS A 40 1.55 -1.16 -17.64
C HIS A 40 1.07 -2.58 -17.86
N SER A 41 -0.24 -2.79 -17.82
CA SER A 41 -0.81 -4.01 -18.36
C SER A 41 -1.52 -3.68 -19.66
N GLY A 42 -1.49 -4.57 -20.65
CA GLY A 42 -2.34 -4.39 -21.83
C GLY A 42 -3.79 -4.19 -21.40
N LYS A 43 -4.56 -3.40 -22.15
CA LYS A 43 -6.01 -3.17 -21.92
C LYS A 43 -6.78 -4.49 -21.94
N LYS A 44 -6.74 -5.23 -20.84
CA LYS A 44 -7.41 -6.52 -20.69
C LYS A 44 -8.89 -6.24 -20.52
N VAL A 45 -9.71 -7.02 -21.21
CA VAL A 45 -11.16 -7.02 -21.00
C VAL A 45 -11.40 -7.31 -19.53
N PHE A 46 -11.92 -6.31 -18.82
CA PHE A 46 -12.10 -6.27 -17.36
C PHE A 46 -13.02 -7.40 -16.88
N THR A 47 -12.46 -8.59 -16.68
CA THR A 47 -13.20 -9.80 -16.31
C THR A 47 -12.45 -10.52 -15.17
N GLY A 48 -13.13 -10.67 -14.04
CA GLY A 48 -12.66 -11.37 -12.84
C GLY A 48 -12.20 -10.48 -11.68
N ASN A 49 -12.02 -11.10 -10.51
CA ASN A 49 -11.30 -10.55 -9.35
C ASN A 49 -9.81 -10.75 -9.59
N LYS A 50 -9.17 -9.81 -10.29
CA LYS A 50 -7.72 -9.81 -10.45
C LYS A 50 -7.12 -8.90 -9.38
N GLU A 51 -6.06 -9.38 -8.75
CA GLU A 51 -5.18 -8.59 -7.90
C GLU A 51 -3.92 -8.34 -8.71
N SER A 52 -3.91 -7.21 -9.43
CA SER A 52 -2.76 -6.77 -10.21
C SER A 52 -2.18 -5.50 -9.60
N HIS A 53 -0.92 -5.48 -9.14
CA HIS A 53 -0.29 -4.30 -8.55
C HIS A 53 0.87 -3.84 -9.43
N CYS A 54 1.10 -2.52 -9.54
CA CYS A 54 2.35 -2.02 -10.12
C CYS A 54 3.52 -2.34 -9.19
N PHE A 55 3.33 -2.05 -7.90
CA PHE A 55 4.35 -2.21 -6.88
C PHE A 55 3.79 -2.99 -5.69
N LEU A 56 4.49 -4.05 -5.32
CA LEU A 56 4.32 -4.74 -4.05
C LEU A 56 5.67 -4.76 -3.35
N ALA A 57 5.74 -4.22 -2.14
CA ALA A 57 6.89 -4.40 -1.25
C ALA A 57 6.44 -5.17 -0.02
N LYS A 58 6.69 -6.48 -0.02
CA LYS A 58 6.16 -7.41 0.99
C LYS A 58 6.71 -7.16 2.38
N GLY A 59 6.00 -7.69 3.38
CA GLY A 59 6.50 -7.83 4.74
C GLY A 59 7.93 -8.36 4.82
N GLY A 60 8.75 -7.76 5.68
CA GLY A 60 10.18 -8.01 5.79
C GLY A 60 11.06 -7.23 4.80
N SER A 61 10.47 -6.50 3.83
CA SER A 61 11.24 -5.58 2.99
C SER A 61 11.62 -4.32 3.75
N GLU A 62 12.81 -3.78 3.46
CA GLU A 62 13.34 -2.61 4.17
C GLU A 62 14.05 -1.63 3.23
N ASN A 63 13.87 -0.32 3.43
CA ASN A 63 14.54 0.72 2.64
C ASN A 63 14.32 0.56 1.13
N VAL A 64 13.04 0.50 0.74
CA VAL A 64 12.62 0.35 -0.65
C VAL A 64 12.11 1.70 -1.17
N LEU A 65 12.58 2.13 -2.33
CA LEU A 65 12.18 3.38 -2.95
C LEU A 65 11.63 3.14 -4.35
N PHE A 66 10.36 3.50 -4.56
CA PHE A 66 9.73 3.61 -5.88
C PHE A 66 9.65 5.11 -6.23
N ASN A 67 10.48 5.57 -7.18
CA ASN A 67 10.58 7.00 -7.49
C ASN A 67 10.46 7.33 -8.97
N ASN A 68 9.62 8.31 -9.32
CA ASN A 68 9.47 8.81 -10.68
C ASN A 68 9.12 7.72 -11.71
N ASN A 69 8.31 6.75 -11.33
CA ASN A 69 7.79 5.75 -12.24
C ASN A 69 6.41 6.16 -12.77
N LYS A 70 6.04 5.59 -13.92
CA LYS A 70 4.72 5.69 -14.50
C LYS A 70 4.05 4.31 -14.47
N CYS A 71 2.85 4.26 -13.93
CA CYS A 71 2.04 3.06 -13.77
C CYS A 71 0.68 3.24 -14.45
N GLU A 72 0.29 2.34 -15.36
CA GLU A 72 -0.98 2.46 -16.09
C GLU A 72 -1.75 1.13 -16.19
N ASP A 73 -3.09 1.25 -16.30
CA ASP A 73 -4.00 0.17 -16.64
C ASP A 73 -3.90 -1.01 -15.65
N VAL A 74 -4.17 -0.74 -14.37
CA VAL A 74 -4.02 -1.71 -13.26
C VAL A 74 -5.36 -2.14 -12.70
N ASP A 75 -5.60 -3.46 -12.69
CA ASP A 75 -6.78 -4.09 -12.12
C ASP A 75 -6.46 -4.73 -10.77
N SER A 76 -6.45 -3.92 -9.70
CA SER A 76 -6.35 -4.42 -8.31
C SER A 76 -7.48 -3.85 -7.47
N ASP A 77 -8.45 -4.71 -7.16
CA ASP A 77 -9.62 -4.36 -6.35
C ASP A 77 -9.23 -4.02 -4.89
N TRP A 78 -8.50 -4.93 -4.21
CA TRP A 78 -8.31 -4.87 -2.75
C TRP A 78 -7.00 -4.22 -2.28
N GLY A 79 -5.90 -4.37 -3.04
CA GLY A 79 -4.57 -3.90 -2.65
C GLY A 79 -4.18 -2.53 -3.21
N GLY A 80 -4.93 -2.01 -4.17
CA GLY A 80 -4.58 -0.81 -4.94
C GLY A 80 -3.40 -0.99 -5.90
N ALA A 81 -2.98 0.08 -6.58
CA ALA A 81 -1.84 0.07 -7.50
C ALA A 81 -0.52 -0.24 -6.78
N VAL A 82 -0.46 0.10 -5.50
CA VAL A 82 0.71 -0.04 -4.63
C VAL A 82 0.33 -0.74 -3.33
N ILE A 83 1.12 -1.73 -2.92
CA ILE A 83 1.10 -2.28 -1.57
C ILE A 83 2.45 -2.04 -0.89
N LEU A 84 2.39 -1.39 0.27
CA LEU A 84 3.49 -1.10 1.17
C LEU A 84 3.36 -2.00 2.40
N GLY A 85 4.23 -3.02 2.48
CA GLY A 85 4.17 -4.07 3.49
C GLY A 85 3.32 -5.27 3.05
N GLY A 86 2.65 -5.91 4.00
CA GLY A 86 1.83 -7.09 3.80
C GLY A 86 2.26 -8.29 4.64
N VAL A 87 1.35 -9.26 4.75
CA VAL A 87 1.54 -10.45 5.58
C VAL A 87 2.66 -11.31 4.98
N SER A 88 3.86 -11.26 5.57
CA SER A 88 4.79 -12.38 5.43
C SER A 88 4.33 -13.44 6.43
N GLY A 89 3.83 -14.58 5.96
CA GLY A 89 3.60 -15.71 6.88
C GLY A 89 4.88 -15.94 7.69
N THR A 90 4.76 -16.24 8.99
CA THR A 90 5.88 -16.28 9.96
C THR A 90 7.11 -17.10 9.53
N LYS A 91 6.97 -17.97 8.52
CA LYS A 91 8.04 -18.76 7.88
C LYS A 91 8.85 -18.03 6.80
N TYR A 92 8.37 -16.89 6.31
CA TYR A 92 8.98 -16.07 5.23
C TYR A 92 9.62 -14.80 5.77
N THR A 93 9.56 -14.59 7.08
CA THR A 93 9.97 -13.38 7.73
C THR A 93 11.48 -13.38 8.00
N LEU A 94 12.19 -12.32 7.61
CA LEU A 94 13.59 -12.11 7.96
C LEU A 94 13.76 -12.07 9.47
N LYS A 95 14.78 -12.79 9.96
CA LYS A 95 15.26 -12.62 11.32
C LYS A 95 16.32 -11.54 11.34
N ASP A 96 16.25 -10.64 12.31
CA ASP A 96 17.33 -9.70 12.57
C ASP A 96 18.61 -10.44 12.99
N LYS A 97 19.70 -9.69 13.14
CA LYS A 97 20.99 -10.20 13.64
C LYS A 97 20.93 -10.86 15.03
N ASN A 98 19.83 -10.68 15.77
CA ASN A 98 19.56 -11.25 17.08
C ASN A 98 18.55 -12.41 17.05
N GLY A 99 18.02 -12.78 15.88
CA GLY A 99 17.04 -13.86 15.71
C GLY A 99 15.56 -13.46 15.78
N SER A 100 15.25 -12.16 15.86
CA SER A 100 13.90 -11.60 15.98
C SER A 100 13.21 -11.50 14.61
N TYR A 101 11.97 -11.98 14.49
CA TYR A 101 11.20 -11.89 13.25
C TYR A 101 10.71 -10.45 13.00
N TYR A 102 10.86 -9.96 11.76
CA TYR A 102 10.31 -8.68 11.32
C TYR A 102 9.34 -8.85 10.14
N PRO A 103 8.06 -9.15 10.41
CA PRO A 103 7.10 -9.42 9.35
C PRO A 103 6.59 -8.15 8.68
N GLN A 104 6.79 -6.99 9.30
CA GLN A 104 6.39 -5.71 8.75
C GLN A 104 7.35 -5.22 7.66
N GLY A 105 6.83 -4.52 6.66
CA GLY A 105 7.65 -3.71 5.76
C GLY A 105 8.15 -2.44 6.45
N ARG A 106 9.37 -1.98 6.15
CA ARG A 106 9.95 -0.78 6.80
C ARG A 106 10.55 0.20 5.83
N ASN A 107 10.35 1.50 6.07
CA ASN A 107 10.96 2.57 5.28
C ASN A 107 10.75 2.36 3.77
N ILE A 108 9.50 2.04 3.39
CA ILE A 108 9.11 1.83 2.00
C ILE A 108 8.46 3.12 1.51
N SER A 109 9.06 3.75 0.50
CA SER A 109 8.63 5.06 0.02
C SER A 109 8.24 5.02 -1.45
N VAL A 110 7.10 5.61 -1.77
CA VAL A 110 6.60 5.81 -3.13
C VAL A 110 6.48 7.30 -3.37
N ILE A 111 7.37 7.84 -4.20
CA ILE A 111 7.57 9.28 -4.34
C ILE A 111 7.56 9.71 -5.82
N ASN A 112 6.87 10.82 -6.14
CA ASN A 112 6.88 11.42 -7.48
C ASN A 112 6.42 10.49 -8.61
N ASN A 113 5.58 9.49 -8.34
CA ASN A 113 5.09 8.57 -9.36
C ASN A 113 3.76 9.06 -9.97
N THR A 114 3.49 8.62 -11.20
CA THR A 114 2.21 8.84 -11.89
C THR A 114 1.45 7.53 -12.06
N PHE A 115 0.17 7.52 -11.68
CA PHE A 115 -0.73 6.38 -11.76
C PHE A 115 -1.97 6.75 -12.58
N ASN A 116 -2.26 5.99 -13.63
CA ASN A 116 -3.44 6.19 -14.49
C ASN A 116 -4.23 4.90 -14.65
N HIS A 117 -5.54 5.00 -14.82
CA HIS A 117 -6.41 3.84 -15.13
C HIS A 117 -6.36 2.76 -14.05
N ILE A 118 -6.55 3.15 -12.78
CA ILE A 118 -6.52 2.24 -11.64
C ILE A 118 -7.93 1.81 -11.27
N ARG A 119 -8.25 0.52 -11.40
CA ARG A 119 -9.59 -0.02 -11.09
C ARG A 119 -9.86 -0.19 -9.59
N GLY A 120 -8.86 -0.11 -8.72
CA GLY A 120 -9.09 -0.09 -7.27
C GLY A 120 -8.43 1.10 -6.61
N GLY A 121 -7.59 0.85 -5.61
CA GLY A 121 -6.99 1.90 -4.80
C GLY A 121 -5.74 2.52 -5.36
N ALA A 122 -5.35 3.69 -4.83
CA ALA A 122 -3.99 4.20 -5.06
C ALA A 122 -2.96 3.37 -4.29
N ALA A 123 -3.08 3.30 -2.96
CA ALA A 123 -2.09 2.63 -2.12
C ALA A 123 -2.68 1.95 -0.87
N SER A 124 -2.18 0.75 -0.57
CA SER A 124 -2.39 0.09 0.72
C SER A 124 -1.11 0.10 1.56
N PHE A 125 -1.25 0.49 2.81
CA PHE A 125 -0.28 0.35 3.89
C PHE A 125 -0.74 -0.83 4.74
N ILE A 126 0.03 -1.91 4.75
CA ILE A 126 -0.36 -3.15 5.42
C ILE A 126 0.79 -3.59 6.32
N GLU A 127 0.57 -3.57 7.63
CA GLU A 127 1.58 -3.96 8.63
C GLU A 127 2.96 -3.37 8.28
N CYS A 128 3.05 -2.04 8.23
CA CYS A 128 4.27 -1.38 7.78
C CYS A 128 4.67 -0.22 8.69
N ILE A 129 5.97 -0.01 8.87
CA ILE A 129 6.54 1.02 9.73
C ILE A 129 7.27 2.06 8.87
N GLY A 130 6.98 3.34 9.07
CA GLY A 130 7.69 4.43 8.40
C GLY A 130 7.53 4.42 6.88
N CYS A 131 6.38 3.95 6.39
CA CYS A 131 6.13 3.86 4.95
C CYS A 131 5.46 5.14 4.43
N ALA A 132 5.74 5.47 3.17
CA ALA A 132 5.37 6.76 2.60
C ALA A 132 4.76 6.61 1.21
N PHE A 133 3.71 7.40 0.95
CA PHE A 133 3.18 7.64 -0.39
C PHE A 133 3.05 9.14 -0.57
N ASN A 134 4.08 9.79 -1.14
CA ASN A 134 4.19 11.25 -1.13
C ASN A 134 4.42 11.82 -2.54
N TYR A 135 3.88 13.01 -2.83
CA TYR A 135 4.13 13.74 -4.08
C TYR A 135 3.72 12.98 -5.35
N ASN A 136 2.78 12.03 -5.25
CA ASN A 136 2.33 11.23 -6.40
C ASN A 136 1.10 11.85 -7.07
N THR A 137 0.93 11.51 -8.35
CA THR A 137 -0.26 11.86 -9.13
C THR A 137 -1.05 10.59 -9.45
N VAL A 138 -2.32 10.54 -9.05
CA VAL A 138 -3.27 9.47 -9.35
C VAL A 138 -4.44 10.06 -10.13
N ASN A 139 -4.46 9.84 -11.43
CA ASN A 139 -5.43 10.48 -12.33
C ASN A 139 -6.81 9.82 -12.32
N ASP A 140 -6.89 8.59 -11.84
CA ASP A 140 -8.14 7.90 -11.60
C ASP A 140 -7.92 6.62 -10.77
N ALA A 141 -8.71 6.47 -9.72
CA ALA A 141 -8.78 5.31 -8.83
C ALA A 141 -10.22 5.17 -8.28
N LEU A 142 -10.64 3.96 -7.85
CA LEU A 142 -11.91 3.78 -7.12
C LEU A 142 -11.82 4.13 -5.65
N TRP A 143 -10.63 4.10 -5.05
CA TRP A 143 -10.41 4.56 -3.68
C TRP A 143 -8.99 5.13 -3.51
N GLY A 144 -8.77 5.94 -2.48
CA GLY A 144 -7.47 6.57 -2.24
C GLY A 144 -6.52 5.61 -1.54
N TYR A 145 -6.66 5.54 -0.22
CA TYR A 145 -5.72 4.85 0.66
C TYR A 145 -6.40 3.79 1.50
N LYS A 146 -5.57 2.87 1.96
CA LYS A 146 -6.00 1.85 2.90
C LYS A 146 -4.90 1.60 3.92
N PHE A 147 -5.27 1.59 5.19
CA PHE A 147 -4.37 1.35 6.30
C PHE A 147 -4.85 0.12 7.05
N VAL A 148 -3.97 -0.87 7.12
CA VAL A 148 -4.30 -2.20 7.64
C VAL A 148 -3.31 -2.54 8.74
N SER A 149 -3.82 -2.59 9.96
CA SER A 149 -3.13 -3.21 11.09
C SER A 149 -3.63 -4.65 11.21
N GLY A 150 -2.72 -5.62 11.13
CA GLY A 150 -3.07 -7.01 11.37
C GLY A 150 -3.04 -7.35 12.85
N PRO A 151 -3.54 -8.52 13.26
CA PRO A 151 -3.78 -8.86 14.67
C PRO A 151 -2.51 -8.75 15.54
N ASN A 152 -1.33 -9.00 14.98
CA ASN A 152 -0.05 -9.01 15.70
C ASN A 152 0.83 -7.79 15.43
N PHE A 153 0.58 -7.07 14.34
CA PHE A 153 1.45 -5.99 13.87
C PHE A 153 0.61 -4.87 13.31
N ASP A 154 0.88 -3.66 13.80
CA ASP A 154 0.14 -2.49 13.38
C ASP A 154 0.84 -1.81 12.19
N THR A 155 0.12 -0.94 11.50
CA THR A 155 0.74 0.06 10.63
C THR A 155 1.11 1.25 11.49
N GLU A 156 2.38 1.65 11.45
CA GLU A 156 2.96 2.68 12.31
C GLU A 156 3.72 3.69 11.45
N ASP A 157 3.74 4.96 11.86
CA ASP A 157 4.53 6.01 11.20
C ASP A 157 4.28 6.14 9.68
N ALA A 158 3.09 5.77 9.21
CA ALA A 158 2.73 5.95 7.81
C ALA A 158 2.59 7.45 7.48
N THR A 159 3.11 7.85 6.32
CA THR A 159 3.05 9.22 5.80
C THR A 159 2.40 9.29 4.43
N VAL A 160 1.47 10.23 4.27
CA VAL A 160 0.82 10.54 3.00
C VAL A 160 0.80 12.05 2.84
N ILE A 161 1.61 12.57 1.92
CA ILE A 161 1.86 14.02 1.78
C ILE A 161 1.80 14.47 0.32
N ASP A 162 1.14 15.59 0.05
CA ASP A 162 1.18 16.30 -1.24
C ASP A 162 0.86 15.46 -2.49
N ASN A 163 -0.09 14.53 -2.37
CA ASN A 163 -0.55 13.75 -3.52
C ASN A 163 -1.73 14.44 -4.23
N TYR A 164 -1.72 14.39 -5.56
CA TYR A 164 -2.88 14.68 -6.37
C TYR A 164 -3.67 13.39 -6.59
N ILE A 165 -4.90 13.28 -6.07
CA ILE A 165 -5.74 12.08 -6.29
C ILE A 165 -7.11 12.46 -6.83
N LYS A 166 -7.46 11.86 -7.97
CA LYS A 166 -8.80 11.87 -8.54
C LYS A 166 -9.47 10.52 -8.33
N ILE A 167 -10.55 10.49 -7.56
CA ILE A 167 -11.32 9.28 -7.28
C ILE A 167 -12.57 9.25 -8.14
N LEU A 168 -12.84 8.12 -8.81
CA LEU A 168 -14.00 7.94 -9.66
C LEU A 168 -15.25 7.55 -8.87
N GLY A 169 -16.41 8.07 -9.29
CA GLY A 169 -17.72 7.64 -8.82
C GLY A 169 -17.97 7.87 -7.32
N ASN A 170 -18.46 6.82 -6.63
CA ASN A 170 -18.78 6.80 -5.19
C ASN A 170 -17.64 6.25 -4.33
N GLY A 171 -16.39 6.37 -4.79
CA GLY A 171 -15.20 5.94 -4.08
C GLY A 171 -15.01 6.59 -2.71
N TYR A 172 -14.10 6.03 -1.90
CA TYR A 172 -13.76 6.54 -0.57
C TYR A 172 -12.29 6.96 -0.51
N ILE A 173 -11.98 7.90 0.40
CA ILE A 173 -10.63 8.45 0.53
C ILE A 173 -9.72 7.50 1.30
N ALA A 174 -10.20 6.99 2.44
CA ALA A 174 -9.42 6.08 3.27
C ALA A 174 -10.29 4.98 3.90
N LEU A 175 -9.74 3.76 3.95
CA LEU A 175 -10.22 2.65 4.79
C LEU A 175 -9.17 2.37 5.86
N ILE A 176 -9.56 2.45 7.13
CA ILE A 176 -8.66 2.33 8.29
C ILE A 176 -9.09 1.15 9.14
N GLU A 177 -8.13 0.29 9.47
CA GLU A 177 -8.32 -0.86 10.35
C GLU A 177 -7.74 -0.58 11.75
N GLU A 178 -8.52 -0.82 12.80
CA GLU A 178 -8.03 -0.61 14.18
C GLU A 178 -7.05 -1.71 14.63
N PRO A 179 -6.02 -1.39 15.46
CA PRO A 179 -5.52 -0.08 15.82
C PRO A 179 -4.37 0.31 14.87
N SER A 180 -4.62 1.21 13.92
CA SER A 180 -3.53 1.78 13.11
C SER A 180 -3.09 3.11 13.73
N GLU A 181 -1.81 3.23 14.09
CA GLU A 181 -1.19 4.48 14.56
C GLU A 181 -0.56 5.20 13.36
N ILE A 182 -1.13 6.33 12.95
CA ILE A 182 -0.72 7.05 11.75
C ILE A 182 -0.19 8.41 12.14
N ARG A 183 1.05 8.69 11.74
CA ARG A 183 1.82 9.85 12.22
C ARG A 183 1.51 11.14 11.48
N GLU A 184 1.27 11.07 10.16
CA GLU A 184 0.96 12.25 9.37
C GLU A 184 0.11 11.87 8.16
N PHE A 185 -1.10 12.43 8.09
CA PHE A 185 -1.99 12.21 6.96
C PHE A 185 -2.45 13.56 6.42
N ASP A 186 -1.81 14.01 5.33
CA ASP A 186 -2.14 15.26 4.68
C ASP A 186 -3.11 15.05 3.50
N TYR A 187 -4.16 15.85 3.47
CA TYR A 187 -5.26 15.77 2.52
C TYR A 187 -5.16 16.84 1.42
N ASN A 188 -3.99 17.04 0.80
CA ASN A 188 -3.78 18.30 0.07
C ASN A 188 -4.55 18.49 -1.23
N THR A 189 -4.97 17.45 -1.99
CA THR A 189 -5.94 17.67 -3.09
C THR A 189 -6.69 16.38 -3.48
N TYR A 190 -7.96 16.28 -3.09
CA TYR A 190 -8.87 15.24 -3.61
C TYR A 190 -9.92 15.86 -4.51
N PHE A 191 -10.00 15.34 -5.74
CA PHE A 191 -11.18 15.55 -6.58
C PHE A 191 -12.12 14.37 -6.35
N VAL A 192 -12.92 14.47 -5.29
CA VAL A 192 -13.93 13.48 -4.89
C VAL A 192 -15.33 14.06 -5.01
N SER A 193 -16.28 13.24 -5.46
CA SER A 193 -17.71 13.59 -5.42
C SER A 193 -18.22 13.68 -3.98
N ARG A 194 -17.67 12.88 -3.06
CA ARG A 194 -17.95 12.87 -1.62
C ARG A 194 -16.79 12.23 -0.85
N ALA A 195 -16.19 12.97 0.08
CA ALA A 195 -15.24 12.38 1.03
C ALA A 195 -15.95 11.37 1.94
N ARG A 196 -15.43 10.15 2.02
CA ARG A 196 -15.90 9.10 2.93
C ARG A 196 -14.69 8.42 3.55
N TYR A 197 -14.78 8.18 4.85
CA TYR A 197 -13.81 7.44 5.63
C TYR A 197 -14.49 6.23 6.23
N LEU A 198 -13.83 5.09 6.15
CA LEU A 198 -14.35 3.83 6.66
C LEU A 198 -13.45 3.34 7.78
N LEU A 199 -14.04 3.00 8.93
CA LEU A 199 -13.38 2.28 10.00
C LEU A 199 -13.78 0.81 9.94
N ARG A 200 -12.79 -0.06 10.02
CA ARG A 200 -12.93 -1.51 10.09
C ARG A 200 -12.32 -2.02 11.40
N GLY A 201 -12.94 -3.04 11.99
CA GLY A 201 -12.39 -3.70 13.18
C GLY A 201 -11.11 -4.48 12.83
N LYS A 202 -10.28 -4.76 13.85
CA LYS A 202 -9.05 -5.55 13.67
C LYS A 202 -9.36 -6.90 13.00
N SER A 203 -8.63 -7.24 11.94
CA SER A 203 -8.70 -8.56 11.30
C SER A 203 -8.01 -9.62 12.15
N GLU A 204 -8.36 -10.88 11.95
CA GLU A 204 -7.76 -12.03 12.63
C GLU A 204 -6.83 -12.81 11.69
N TYR A 205 -6.00 -13.71 12.24
CA TYR A 205 -5.22 -14.67 11.46
C TYR A 205 -5.75 -16.09 11.66
N GLU A 206 -6.01 -16.78 10.55
CA GLU A 206 -6.09 -18.23 10.50
C GLU A 206 -4.71 -18.77 10.11
N GLU A 207 -4.03 -19.40 11.06
CA GLU A 207 -2.78 -20.11 10.77
C GLU A 207 -3.02 -21.60 10.54
N SER A 208 -2.45 -22.13 9.47
CA SER A 208 -2.34 -23.56 9.20
C SER A 208 -0.86 -23.97 9.15
N ALA A 209 -0.60 -25.28 9.10
CA ALA A 209 0.76 -25.79 8.94
C ALA A 209 1.46 -25.26 7.67
N GLU A 210 0.71 -24.79 6.66
CA GLU A 210 1.23 -24.45 5.34
C GLU A 210 1.14 -22.95 5.03
N GLN A 211 0.14 -22.25 5.57
CA GLN A 211 -0.16 -20.85 5.24
C GLN A 211 -0.74 -20.09 6.44
N SER A 212 -0.40 -18.81 6.58
CA SER A 212 -1.13 -17.85 7.41
C SER A 212 -2.05 -17.04 6.51
N ARG A 213 -3.33 -16.95 6.85
CA ARG A 213 -4.36 -16.21 6.09
C ARG A 213 -4.96 -15.12 6.97
N GLN A 214 -5.00 -13.89 6.47
CA GLN A 214 -5.76 -12.80 7.11
C GLN A 214 -7.26 -13.03 6.89
N VAL A 215 -8.03 -13.09 7.98
CA VAL A 215 -9.49 -13.09 7.97
C VAL A 215 -9.95 -11.67 8.22
N VAL A 216 -10.38 -11.02 7.13
CA VAL A 216 -10.80 -9.62 7.14
C VAL A 216 -12.06 -9.45 7.97
N SER A 217 -12.04 -8.50 8.92
CA SER A 217 -13.23 -8.18 9.73
C SER A 217 -14.41 -7.74 8.85
N SER A 218 -15.59 -8.29 9.12
CA SER A 218 -16.84 -7.91 8.46
C SER A 218 -17.44 -6.61 9.01
N PHE A 219 -16.94 -6.13 10.16
CA PHE A 219 -17.37 -4.87 10.74
C PHE A 219 -16.75 -3.70 9.98
N VAL A 220 -17.57 -2.94 9.26
CA VAL A 220 -17.16 -1.70 8.59
C VAL A 220 -18.22 -0.64 8.82
N ARG A 221 -17.82 0.58 9.19
CA ARG A 221 -18.72 1.74 9.30
C ARG A 221 -18.09 3.01 8.78
N ASN A 222 -18.93 3.98 8.43
CA ASN A 222 -18.46 5.33 8.16
C ASN A 222 -17.98 6.00 9.45
N ILE A 223 -16.97 6.86 9.33
CA ILE A 223 -16.49 7.74 10.40
C ILE A 223 -16.43 9.19 9.90
N SER A 224 -16.58 10.14 10.83
CA SER A 224 -16.39 11.56 10.55
C SER A 224 -14.90 11.91 10.55
N GLN A 225 -14.57 13.11 10.04
CA GLN A 225 -13.23 13.67 10.18
C GLN A 225 -12.86 13.89 11.65
N ASP A 226 -13.75 14.45 12.46
CA ASP A 226 -13.49 14.68 13.89
C ASP A 226 -13.15 13.38 14.64
N GLU A 227 -13.80 12.27 14.27
CA GLU A 227 -13.51 10.97 14.85
C GLU A 227 -12.12 10.47 14.44
N LEU A 228 -11.69 10.73 13.19
CA LEU A 228 -10.34 10.45 12.74
C LEU A 228 -9.30 11.27 13.50
N ASP A 229 -9.53 12.58 13.60
CA ASP A 229 -8.62 13.49 14.29
C ASP A 229 -8.45 13.08 15.76
N SER A 230 -9.52 12.63 16.42
CA SER A 230 -9.48 12.11 17.80
C SER A 230 -8.62 10.85 17.99
N LYS A 231 -8.36 10.12 16.90
CA LYS A 231 -7.51 8.92 16.86
C LYS A 231 -6.05 9.24 16.55
N GLY A 232 -5.66 10.53 16.51
CA GLY A 232 -4.29 10.96 16.24
C GLY A 232 -3.97 11.17 14.76
N TYR A 233 -4.98 11.16 13.87
CA TYR A 233 -4.78 11.45 12.46
C TYR A 233 -4.68 12.96 12.28
N GLU A 234 -3.46 13.49 12.26
CA GLU A 234 -3.24 14.93 12.11
C GLU A 234 -3.40 15.34 10.64
N LYS A 235 -4.43 16.15 10.36
CA LYS A 235 -4.51 16.91 9.11
C LYS A 235 -3.57 18.10 9.21
N ASN A 236 -2.41 18.03 8.56
CA ASN A 236 -1.59 19.21 8.34
C ASN A 236 -2.21 20.06 7.22
N SER A 237 -3.20 20.87 7.56
CA SER A 237 -3.71 21.88 6.64
C SER A 237 -2.65 22.95 6.45
N THR A 238 -1.83 22.83 5.41
CA THR A 238 -0.90 23.90 5.01
C THR A 238 -1.19 24.43 3.63
N TYR A 239 -2.45 24.78 3.31
CA TYR A 239 -2.73 25.83 2.31
C TYR A 239 -3.97 26.67 2.67
N LEU A 240 -3.70 27.96 2.95
CA LEU A 240 -4.61 29.10 2.82
C LEU A 240 -4.92 29.37 1.34
#